data_AF-A0A653CB96-F1
#
_entry.id   AF-A0A653CB96-F1
#
_cell.length_a   1.000
_cell.length_b   1.000
_cell.length_c   1.000
_cell.angle_alpha   90.00
_cell.angle_beta   90.00
_cell.angle_gamma   90.00
#
_symmetry.space_group_name_H-M   'P 1'
#
loop_
_entity.id
_entity.type
_entity.pdbx_description
1 polymer ?
#
loop_
_entity_poly.entity_id
_entity_poly.type
_entity_poly.pdbx_seq_one_letter_code
_entity_poly.pdbx_strand_id
1 'polypeptide(L)'
;MSGNIHVLQGCIKLPKTPDEWRKEAELFEQVSGFPNCIGAIDGKHVEIKKPAHSGSFYFNYKKTFSIVLMVVVNANLEFLMVDVGQNGRVSDGGVFSNTTFAKLLSEGNLQIPQSRVVVPGEESLPYVL
;
A
#
# COMPACT_ATOMS: atom_id res chain seq x y z
N MET A 1 15.56 5.41 -5.80
CA MET A 1 14.72 6.55 -6.20
C MET A 1 13.31 6.00 -6.36
N SER A 2 12.43 6.23 -5.38
CA SER A 2 10.98 6.03 -5.56
C SER A 2 10.51 7.13 -6.50
N GLY A 3 9.97 6.74 -7.66
CA GLY A 3 9.50 7.68 -8.67
C GLY A 3 8.08 8.10 -8.34
N ASN A 4 7.86 9.38 -8.04
CA ASN A 4 6.51 9.94 -8.00
C ASN A 4 5.87 9.77 -9.39
N ILE A 5 4.71 9.11 -9.46
CA ILE A 5 3.96 9.01 -10.71
C ILE A 5 3.25 10.35 -10.94
N HIS A 6 3.93 11.27 -11.64
CA HIS A 6 3.44 12.62 -11.92
C HIS A 6 2.03 12.64 -12.53
N VAL A 7 1.69 11.65 -13.35
CA VAL A 7 0.39 11.54 -14.01
C VAL A 7 -0.75 11.27 -13.02
N LEU A 8 -0.47 10.73 -11.83
CA LEU A 8 -1.49 10.35 -10.85
C LEU A 8 -1.61 11.31 -9.67
N GLN A 9 -0.83 12.42 -9.64
CA GLN A 9 -0.79 13.34 -8.50
C GLN A 9 -2.14 13.99 -8.13
N GLY A 10 -3.13 14.00 -9.03
CA GLY A 10 -4.49 14.49 -8.75
C GLY A 10 -5.53 13.40 -8.44
N CYS A 11 -5.19 12.14 -8.67
CA CYS A 11 -6.13 11.01 -8.58
C CYS A 11 -5.96 10.23 -7.27
N ILE A 12 -4.73 10.17 -6.74
CA ILE A 12 -4.43 9.44 -5.51
C ILE A 12 -4.76 10.34 -4.32
N LYS A 13 -5.71 9.91 -3.49
CA LYS A 13 -6.16 10.63 -2.30
C LYS A 13 -5.95 9.75 -1.07
N LEU A 14 -4.85 9.99 -0.38
CA LEU A 14 -4.62 9.38 0.93
C LEU A 14 -5.49 10.08 1.98
N PRO A 15 -6.24 9.33 2.83
CA PRO A 15 -6.96 9.90 3.96
C PRO A 15 -6.01 10.67 4.90
N LYS A 16 -6.47 11.82 5.37
CA LYS A 16 -5.71 12.75 6.22
C LYS A 16 -6.31 12.92 7.61
N THR A 17 -7.50 12.37 7.85
CA THR A 17 -8.20 12.49 9.13
C THR A 17 -8.71 11.14 9.61
N PRO A 18 -8.92 10.97 10.93
CA PRO A 18 -9.49 9.74 11.46
C PRO A 18 -10.87 9.42 10.88
N ASP A 19 -11.68 10.43 10.56
CA ASP A 19 -13.01 10.26 9.97
C ASP A 19 -12.96 9.78 8.52
N GLU A 20 -11.97 10.22 7.74
CA GLU A 20 -11.76 9.69 6.39
C GLU A 20 -11.33 8.22 6.44
N TRP A 21 -10.43 7.83 7.36
CA TRP A 21 -10.07 6.42 7.56
C TRP A 21 -11.25 5.56 8.02
N ARG A 22 -12.12 6.07 8.89
CA ARG A 22 -13.35 5.37 9.28
C ARG A 22 -14.25 5.10 8.08
N LYS A 23 -14.39 6.07 7.16
CA LYS A 23 -15.17 5.87 5.93
C LYS A 23 -14.58 4.77 5.05
N GLU A 24 -13.26 4.71 4.90
CA GLU A 24 -12.61 3.61 4.17
C GLU A 24 -12.89 2.25 4.83
N ALA A 25 -12.80 2.19 6.17
CA ALA A 25 -13.12 1.00 6.94
C ALA A 25 -14.58 0.54 6.81
N GLU A 26 -15.52 1.48 6.91
CA GLU A 26 -16.95 1.21 6.72
C GLU A 26 -17.22 0.69 5.30
N LEU A 27 -16.55 1.25 4.29
CA LEU A 27 -16.70 0.80 2.91
C LEU A 27 -16.15 -0.62 2.71
N PHE A 28 -14.96 -0.95 3.24
CA PHE A 28 -14.44 -2.32 3.19
C PHE A 28 -15.35 -3.31 3.93
N GLU A 29 -15.86 -2.92 5.10
CA GLU A 29 -16.77 -3.76 5.87
C GLU A 29 -18.06 -4.03 5.07
N GLN A 30 -18.60 -3.03 4.37
CA GLN A 30 -19.75 -3.20 3.50
C GLN A 30 -19.49 -4.14 2.30
N VAL A 31 -18.30 -4.07 1.70
CA VAL A 31 -17.97 -4.84 0.49
C VAL A 31 -17.52 -6.27 0.81
N SER A 32 -16.72 -6.44 1.86
CA SER A 32 -16.03 -7.70 2.18
C SER A 32 -16.48 -8.36 3.49
N GLY A 33 -17.23 -7.64 4.33
CA GLY A 33 -17.55 -8.09 5.68
C GLY A 33 -16.37 -8.05 6.65
N PHE A 34 -15.24 -7.43 6.26
CA PHE A 34 -14.04 -7.37 7.10
C PHE A 34 -13.95 -6.01 7.82
N PRO A 35 -14.24 -5.96 9.13
CA PRO A 35 -14.30 -4.71 9.88
C PRO A 35 -12.91 -4.09 10.07
N ASN A 36 -12.86 -2.76 10.18
CA ASN A 36 -11.64 -1.97 10.40
C ASN A 36 -10.54 -2.11 9.33
N CYS A 37 -10.83 -2.74 8.19
CA CYS A 37 -9.92 -2.81 7.06
C CYS A 37 -9.86 -1.47 6.32
N ILE A 38 -8.70 -0.82 6.29
CA ILE A 38 -8.54 0.54 5.73
C ILE A 38 -7.88 0.56 4.36
N GLY A 39 -7.54 -0.60 3.83
CA GLY A 39 -6.85 -0.75 2.57
C GLY A 39 -6.50 -2.21 2.33
N ALA A 40 -6.16 -2.53 1.09
CA ALA A 40 -5.49 -3.77 0.73
C ALA A 40 -4.17 -3.44 0.06
N ILE A 41 -3.08 -4.10 0.49
CA ILE A 41 -1.74 -3.89 -0.03
C ILE A 41 -1.27 -5.06 -0.89
N ASP A 42 -0.68 -4.78 -2.05
CA ASP A 42 -0.01 -5.79 -2.86
C ASP A 42 1.11 -5.22 -3.74
N GLY A 43 2.07 -6.08 -4.08
CA GLY A 43 3.20 -5.82 -4.94
C GLY A 43 3.04 -6.46 -6.32
N LYS A 44 3.29 -5.70 -7.38
CA LYS A 44 3.28 -6.19 -8.76
C LYS A 44 4.63 -5.98 -9.43
N HIS A 45 5.17 -7.05 -10.01
CA HIS A 45 6.28 -6.93 -10.95
C HIS A 45 5.81 -6.33 -12.29
N VAL A 46 6.43 -5.22 -12.67
CA VAL A 46 6.32 -4.62 -14.00
C VAL A 46 7.58 -4.98 -14.76
N GLU A 47 7.41 -5.77 -15.82
CA GLU A 47 8.53 -6.21 -16.64
C GLU A 47 9.16 -5.05 -17.40
N ILE A 48 10.48 -5.04 -17.44
CA ILE A 48 11.28 -4.04 -18.15
C ILE A 48 12.30 -4.74 -19.04
N LYS A 49 12.76 -4.02 -20.06
CA LYS A 49 13.99 -4.43 -20.76
C LYS A 49 15.16 -4.32 -19.78
N LYS A 50 16.02 -5.33 -19.77
CA LYS A 50 17.25 -5.34 -18.95
C LYS A 50 18.02 -4.03 -19.18
N PRO A 51 18.22 -3.20 -18.16
CA PRO A 51 19.04 -2.00 -18.29
C PRO A 51 20.50 -2.36 -18.61
N ALA A 52 21.17 -1.54 -19.40
CA ALA A 52 22.58 -1.76 -19.74
C ALA A 52 23.43 -1.81 -18.46
N HIS A 53 24.41 -2.71 -18.42
CA HIS A 53 25.34 -2.88 -17.29
C HIS A 53 24.68 -3.18 -15.93
N SER A 54 23.41 -3.61 -15.88
CA SER A 54 22.70 -3.83 -14.60
C SER A 54 22.96 -5.19 -13.92
N GLY A 55 23.73 -6.09 -14.55
CA GLY A 55 23.88 -7.47 -14.09
C GLY A 55 22.51 -8.14 -13.85
N SER A 56 22.33 -8.72 -12.67
CA SER A 56 21.07 -9.33 -12.19
C SER A 56 20.26 -8.43 -11.24
N PHE A 57 20.59 -7.14 -11.14
CA PHE A 57 19.97 -6.24 -10.16
C PHE A 57 18.44 -6.17 -10.28
N TYR A 58 17.90 -6.20 -11.50
CA TYR A 58 16.46 -6.22 -11.77
C TYR A 58 15.91 -7.63 -12.03
N PHE A 59 16.75 -8.66 -11.97
CA PHE A 59 16.33 -10.02 -12.29
C PHE A 59 15.57 -10.64 -11.11
N ASN A 60 14.35 -11.09 -11.36
CA ASN A 60 13.43 -11.58 -10.35
C ASN A 60 13.32 -13.12 -10.37
N TYR A 61 12.56 -13.69 -9.43
CA TYR A 61 12.35 -15.14 -9.31
C TYR A 61 11.57 -15.77 -10.48
N LYS A 62 10.81 -14.96 -11.24
CA LYS A 62 10.09 -15.39 -12.45
C LYS A 62 10.99 -15.43 -13.69
N LYS A 63 12.30 -15.28 -13.52
CA LYS A 63 13.30 -15.28 -14.60
C LYS A 63 13.12 -14.14 -15.61
N THR A 64 12.53 -13.03 -15.20
CA THR A 64 12.42 -11.79 -16.00
C THR A 64 13.12 -10.62 -15.31
N PHE A 65 13.30 -9.51 -16.04
CA PHE A 65 13.78 -8.26 -15.44
C PHE A 65 12.57 -7.39 -15.11
N SER A 66 12.46 -6.91 -13.88
CA SER A 66 11.33 -6.09 -13.45
C SER A 66 11.69 -5.02 -12.44
N ILE A 67 10.81 -4.04 -12.33
CA ILE A 67 10.67 -3.18 -11.16
C ILE A 67 9.39 -3.58 -10.41
N VAL A 68 9.29 -3.18 -9.15
CA VAL A 68 8.09 -3.40 -8.33
C VAL A 68 7.25 -2.13 -8.33
N LEU A 69 5.95 -2.33 -8.54
CA LEU A 69 4.84 -1.42 -8.26
C LEU A 69 4.20 -1.91 -6.96
N MET A 70 4.28 -1.12 -5.90
CA MET A 70 3.61 -1.37 -4.63
C MET A 70 2.40 -0.44 -4.52
N VAL A 71 1.25 -0.98 -4.16
CA VAL A 71 0.01 -0.19 -4.07
C VAL A 71 -0.75 -0.51 -2.79
N VAL A 72 -1.45 0.50 -2.30
CA VAL A 72 -2.56 0.33 -1.34
C VAL A 72 -3.82 0.83 -2.02
N VAL A 73 -4.86 0.00 -2.03
CA VAL A 73 -6.15 0.33 -2.63
C VAL A 73 -7.26 0.37 -1.59
N ASN A 74 -8.29 1.19 -1.82
CA ASN A 74 -9.52 1.13 -1.06
C ASN A 74 -10.48 0.04 -1.60
N ALA A 75 -11.63 -0.10 -0.94
CA ALA A 75 -12.66 -1.06 -1.34
C ALA A 75 -13.32 -0.77 -2.69
N ASN A 76 -13.19 0.45 -3.22
CA ASN A 76 -13.62 0.82 -4.58
C ASN A 76 -12.56 0.51 -5.65
N LEU A 77 -11.45 -0.14 -5.27
CA LEU A 77 -10.30 -0.40 -6.15
C LEU A 77 -9.56 0.88 -6.59
N GLU A 78 -9.69 1.96 -5.83
CA GLU A 78 -9.00 3.22 -6.07
C GLU A 78 -7.68 3.24 -5.30
N PHE A 79 -6.63 3.82 -5.89
CA PHE A 79 -5.33 3.90 -5.24
C PHE A 79 -5.32 4.93 -4.09
N LEU A 80 -4.99 4.47 -2.89
CA LEU A 80 -4.66 5.30 -1.73
C LEU A 80 -3.16 5.63 -1.68
N MET A 81 -2.33 4.70 -2.15
CA MET A 81 -0.90 4.88 -2.32
C MET A 81 -0.39 4.11 -3.54
N VAL A 82 0.60 4.69 -4.21
CA VAL A 82 1.37 4.02 -5.25
C VAL A 82 2.86 4.37 -5.08
N ASP A 83 3.72 3.35 -5.05
CA ASP A 83 5.19 3.48 -5.06
C ASP A 83 5.77 2.59 -6.17
N VAL A 84 6.68 3.14 -6.99
CA VAL A 84 7.24 2.43 -8.15
C VAL A 84 8.75 2.64 -8.24
N GLY A 85 9.45 1.58 -8.63
CA GLY A 85 10.84 1.67 -9.10
C GLY A 85 11.85 0.91 -8.26
N GLN A 86 11.41 0.27 -7.17
CA GLN A 86 12.21 -0.74 -6.49
C GLN A 86 12.57 -1.87 -7.46
N ASN A 87 13.78 -2.44 -7.32
CA ASN A 87 14.20 -3.51 -8.22
C ASN A 87 13.42 -4.80 -7.94
N GLY A 88 13.17 -5.60 -8.98
CA GLY A 88 12.33 -6.81 -8.92
C GLY A 88 12.89 -7.97 -8.09
N ARG A 89 14.05 -7.83 -7.44
CA ARG A 89 14.62 -8.86 -6.57
C ARG A 89 14.19 -8.70 -5.11
N VAL A 90 13.75 -7.51 -4.72
CA VAL A 90 13.33 -7.21 -3.34
C VAL A 90 11.97 -7.87 -3.04
N SER A 91 11.80 -8.41 -1.84
CA SER A 91 10.53 -8.97 -1.38
C SER A 91 9.50 -7.87 -1.13
N ASP A 92 8.21 -8.21 -1.12
CA ASP A 92 7.13 -7.24 -0.91
C ASP A 92 7.29 -6.47 0.41
N GLY A 93 7.67 -7.14 1.50
CA GLY A 93 7.95 -6.49 2.78
C GLY A 93 9.16 -5.53 2.72
N GLY A 94 10.18 -5.86 1.94
CA GLY A 94 11.32 -4.98 1.71
C GLY A 94 10.98 -3.79 0.82
N VAL A 95 10.08 -3.98 -0.15
CA VAL A 95 9.57 -2.89 -0.98
C VAL A 95 8.70 -1.96 -0.14
N PHE A 96 7.75 -2.51 0.61
CA PHE A 96 6.83 -1.77 1.47
C PHE A 96 7.57 -0.90 2.50
N SER A 97 8.55 -1.45 3.21
CA SER A 97 9.31 -0.73 4.24
C SER A 97 10.06 0.49 3.70
N ASN A 98 10.32 0.54 2.39
CA ASN A 98 10.96 1.66 1.72
C ASN A 98 9.98 2.69 1.11
N THR A 99 8.67 2.49 1.28
CA THR A 99 7.64 3.43 0.79
C THR A 99 7.46 4.62 1.72
N THR A 100 7.02 5.75 1.18
CA THR A 100 6.62 6.91 2.00
C THR A 100 5.48 6.57 2.95
N PHE A 101 4.57 5.68 2.54
CA PHE A 101 3.45 5.25 3.36
C PHE A 101 3.91 4.48 4.60
N ALA A 102 4.82 3.51 4.45
CA ALA A 102 5.36 2.77 5.60
C ALA A 102 6.08 3.70 6.58
N LYS A 103 6.78 4.71 6.07
CA LYS A 103 7.38 5.75 6.91
C LYS A 103 6.31 6.51 7.71
N LEU A 104 5.29 7.05 7.04
CA LEU A 104 4.19 7.77 7.70
C LEU A 104 3.45 6.90 8.72
N LEU A 105 3.26 5.61 8.42
CA LEU A 105 2.65 4.65 9.32
C LEU A 105 3.50 4.46 10.59
N SER A 106 4.81 4.23 10.45
CA SER A 106 5.72 4.03 11.58
C SER A 106 5.88 5.28 12.47
N GLU A 107 5.73 6.47 11.89
CA GLU A 107 5.83 7.74 12.61
C GLU A 107 4.50 8.19 13.23
N GLY A 108 3.41 7.45 13.00
CA GLY A 108 2.06 7.84 13.47
C GLY A 108 1.45 9.02 12.71
N ASN A 109 2.02 9.38 11.56
CA ASN A 109 1.65 10.56 10.77
C ASN A 109 0.47 10.33 9.81
N LEU A 110 -0.11 9.12 9.80
CA LEU A 110 -1.28 8.80 8.97
C LEU A 110 -2.62 9.18 9.59
N GLN A 111 -2.68 9.59 10.86
CA GLN A 111 -3.94 9.92 11.54
C GLN A 111 -4.95 8.76 11.56
N ILE A 112 -4.45 7.51 11.60
CA ILE A 112 -5.30 6.32 11.73
C ILE A 112 -6.03 6.38 13.09
N PRO A 113 -7.35 6.15 13.13
CA PRO A 113 -8.13 6.16 14.36
C PRO A 113 -7.64 5.11 15.36
N GLN A 114 -7.87 5.38 16.65
CA GLN A 114 -7.67 4.41 17.72
C GLN A 114 -8.57 3.19 17.54
N SER A 115 -8.11 2.02 17.99
CA SER A 115 -8.85 0.76 17.99
C SER A 115 -10.26 0.93 18.54
N ARG A 116 -11.23 0.18 17.98
CA ARG A 116 -12.62 0.20 18.42
C ARG A 116 -13.15 -1.20 18.71
N VAL A 117 -14.12 -1.28 19.61
CA VAL A 117 -14.91 -2.50 19.80
C VAL A 117 -15.77 -2.70 18.56
N VAL A 118 -15.59 -3.83 17.89
CA VAL A 118 -16.37 -4.22 16.71
C VAL A 118 -17.51 -5.13 17.11
N VAL A 119 -17.24 -6.09 17.99
CA VAL A 119 -18.23 -7.03 18.53
C VAL A 119 -18.53 -6.64 19.99
N PRO A 120 -19.80 -6.39 20.36
CA PRO A 120 -20.15 -6.05 21.74
C PRO A 120 -19.70 -7.14 22.73
N GLY A 121 -18.95 -6.73 23.76
CA GLY A 121 -18.42 -7.64 24.78
C GLY A 121 -17.03 -8.21 24.47
N GLU A 122 -16.44 -7.89 23.32
CA GLU A 122 -15.07 -8.26 22.95
C GLU A 122 -14.09 -7.10 23.09
N GLU A 123 -12.80 -7.40 22.95
CA GLU A 123 -11.73 -6.41 22.97
C GLU A 123 -11.77 -5.47 21.75
N SER A 124 -11.15 -4.31 21.88
CA SER A 124 -11.01 -3.38 20.75
C SER A 124 -10.05 -3.95 19.71
N LEU A 125 -10.47 -3.95 18.44
CA LEU A 125 -9.63 -4.35 17.32
C LEU A 125 -8.97 -3.13 16.66
N PRO A 126 -7.70 -3.24 16.21
CA PRO A 126 -7.03 -2.18 15.47
C PRO A 126 -7.60 -2.02 14.06
N TYR A 127 -7.20 -0.95 13.39
CA TYR A 127 -7.37 -0.78 11.96
C TYR A 127 -6.20 -1.43 11.22
N VAL A 128 -6.49 -2.13 10.11
CA VAL A 128 -5.54 -3.02 9.41
C VAL A 128 -5.55 -2.80 7.89
N LEU A 129 -4.46 -3.18 7.25
CA LEU A 129 -4.27 -3.24 5.79
C LEU A 129 -4.16 -4.70 5.31
#